data_AF-A0A921P177-F1
#
_entry.id   AF-A0A921P177-F1
#
_cell.length_a   1.000
_cell.length_b   1.000
_cell.length_c   1.000
_cell.angle_alpha   90.00
_cell.angle_beta   90.00
_cell.angle_gamma   90.00
#
_symmetry.space_group_name_H-M   'P 1'
#
loop_
_entity.id
_entity.type
_entity.pdbx_description
1 polymer ?
#
loop_
_entity_poly.entity_id
_entity_poly.type
_entity_poly.pdbx_seq_one_letter_code
_entity_poly.pdbx_strand_id
1 'polypeptide(L)'
;MVALVVAAGVAARLQMDPAPVRLELEPEQVRACETPTVTRVRWDATALRGEGGVRLEVNNLGRPPKLWVQGGKRGSAEAGKWAHDGYTVTLKALDGRVLARRTLASEPCRR
;
A
#
# COMPACT_ATOMS: atom_id res chain seq x y z
N MET A 1 -10.67 -60.47 17.89
CA MET A 1 -10.09 -59.14 18.20
C MET A 1 -10.16 -58.34 16.91
N VAL A 2 -11.21 -57.53 16.73
CA VAL A 2 -11.47 -56.80 15.47
C VAL A 2 -10.92 -55.39 15.61
N ALA A 3 -9.97 -55.02 14.76
CA ALA A 3 -9.34 -53.70 14.78
C ALA A 3 -10.24 -52.68 14.06
N LEU A 4 -10.74 -51.68 14.80
CA LEU A 4 -11.35 -50.48 14.23
C LEU A 4 -10.24 -49.55 13.71
N VAL A 5 -10.27 -49.23 12.42
CA VAL A 5 -9.46 -48.14 11.85
C VAL A 5 -10.33 -46.88 11.83
N VAL A 6 -10.03 -45.92 12.69
CA VAL A 6 -10.66 -44.60 12.70
C VAL A 6 -9.93 -43.74 11.68
N ALA A 7 -10.55 -43.51 10.52
CA ALA A 7 -10.08 -42.53 9.55
C ALA A 7 -10.40 -41.12 10.05
N ALA A 8 -9.38 -40.44 10.60
CA ALA A 8 -9.47 -39.02 10.94
C ALA A 8 -9.44 -38.19 9.64
N GLY A 9 -10.61 -37.77 9.17
CA GLY A 9 -10.73 -36.84 8.05
C GLY A 9 -10.16 -35.47 8.45
N VAL A 10 -9.07 -35.06 7.81
CA VAL A 10 -8.53 -33.72 7.95
C VAL A 10 -9.46 -32.77 7.21
N ALA A 11 -10.37 -32.13 7.94
CA ALA A 11 -11.17 -31.03 7.40
C ALA A 11 -10.24 -29.84 7.13
N ALA A 12 -9.72 -29.76 5.91
CA ALA A 12 -9.02 -28.58 5.43
C ALA A 12 -10.01 -27.42 5.40
N ARG A 13 -9.97 -26.58 6.44
CA ARG A 13 -10.65 -25.29 6.41
C ARG A 13 -10.00 -24.49 5.30
N LEU A 14 -10.75 -24.17 4.25
CA LEU A 14 -10.41 -23.13 3.29
C LEU A 14 -10.29 -21.82 4.09
N GLN A 15 -9.10 -21.54 4.60
CA GLN A 15 -8.76 -20.25 5.16
C GLN A 15 -8.71 -19.30 3.97
N MET A 16 -9.75 -18.48 3.79
CA MET A 16 -9.61 -17.25 3.02
C MET A 16 -8.53 -16.44 3.75
N ASP A 17 -7.32 -16.44 3.20
CA ASP A 17 -6.30 -15.51 3.65
C ASP A 17 -6.88 -14.10 3.58
N PRO A 18 -6.72 -13.27 4.63
CA PRO A 18 -7.15 -11.89 4.56
C PRO A 18 -6.47 -11.24 3.36
N ALA A 19 -7.25 -10.58 2.49
CA ALA A 19 -6.74 -9.94 1.29
C ALA A 19 -5.51 -9.07 1.62
N PRO A 20 -4.45 -9.07 0.81
CA PRO A 20 -3.22 -8.33 1.13
C PRO A 20 -3.50 -6.83 1.26
N VAL A 21 -2.70 -6.14 2.08
CA VAL A 21 -2.73 -4.67 2.17
C VAL A 21 -2.52 -4.07 0.78
N ARG A 22 -3.40 -3.16 0.37
CA ARG A 22 -3.33 -2.46 -0.93
C ARG A 22 -2.91 -1.02 -0.73
N LEU A 23 -2.01 -0.58 -1.61
CA LEU A 23 -1.61 0.82 -1.78
C LEU A 23 -1.50 1.08 -3.28
N GLU A 24 -2.23 2.07 -3.75
CA GLU A 24 -2.32 2.44 -5.16
C GLU A 24 -1.95 3.91 -5.32
N LEU A 25 -1.26 4.20 -6.42
CA LEU A 25 -0.85 5.54 -6.82
C LEU A 25 -1.38 5.77 -8.24
N GLU A 26 -2.15 6.84 -8.43
CA GLU A 26 -2.71 7.24 -9.72
C GLU A 26 -2.27 8.67 -10.07
N PRO A 27 -1.54 8.89 -11.16
CA PRO A 27 -0.90 7.87 -12.01
C PRO A 27 0.24 7.15 -11.29
N GLU A 28 0.48 5.88 -11.64
CA GLU A 28 1.69 5.14 -11.22
C GLU A 28 2.90 5.50 -12.09
N GLN A 29 2.64 5.90 -13.33
CA GLN A 29 3.64 6.26 -14.32
C GLN A 29 3.21 7.50 -15.10
N VAL A 30 4.15 8.40 -15.37
CA VAL A 30 3.94 9.63 -16.16
C VAL A 30 5.07 9.86 -17.14
N ARG A 31 4.90 10.74 -18.12
CA ARG A 31 6.06 11.22 -18.88
C ARG A 31 6.84 12.22 -18.07
N ALA A 32 8.17 12.24 -18.23
CA ALA A 32 9.04 13.16 -17.49
C ALA A 32 8.64 14.64 -17.67
N CYS A 33 8.18 15.01 -18.87
CA CYS A 33 7.69 16.34 -19.24
C CYS A 33 6.31 16.69 -18.63
N GLU A 34 5.62 15.73 -18.02
CA GLU A 34 4.35 15.94 -17.32
C GLU A 34 4.58 16.09 -15.80
N THR A 35 5.83 16.02 -15.32
CA THR A 35 6.19 16.26 -13.91
C THR A 35 6.55 17.75 -13.67
N PRO A 36 6.30 18.31 -12.46
CA PRO A 36 5.60 17.68 -11.34
C PRO A 36 4.12 17.47 -11.62
N THR A 37 3.57 16.39 -11.08
CA THR A 37 2.16 16.00 -11.28
C THR A 37 1.41 15.91 -9.95
N VAL A 38 0.08 15.88 -10.05
CA VAL A 38 -0.83 15.54 -8.96
C VAL A 38 -0.91 14.01 -8.90
N THR A 39 -0.87 13.43 -7.70
CA THR A 39 -1.05 11.99 -7.51
C THR A 39 -2.17 11.70 -6.54
N ARG A 40 -3.12 10.85 -6.94
CA ARG A 40 -4.13 10.29 -6.07
C ARG A 40 -3.59 9.01 -5.46
N VAL A 41 -3.71 8.90 -4.15
CA VAL A 41 -3.32 7.72 -3.38
C VAL A 41 -4.57 7.08 -2.81
N ARG A 42 -4.70 5.76 -2.97
CA ARG A 42 -5.74 4.96 -2.30
C ARG A 42 -5.08 3.86 -1.48
N TRP A 43 -5.66 3.55 -0.33
CA TRP A 43 -5.16 2.47 0.52
C TRP A 43 -6.30 1.63 1.08
N ASP A 44 -5.99 0.35 1.28
CA ASP A 44 -6.81 -0.60 2.03
C ASP A 44 -5.90 -1.49 2.88
N ALA A 45 -5.91 -1.24 4.18
CA ALA A 45 -5.23 -2.00 5.21
C ALA A 45 -6.23 -2.67 6.17
N THR A 46 -7.46 -2.93 5.72
CA THR A 46 -8.50 -3.58 6.55
C THR A 46 -8.12 -4.99 6.99
N ALA A 47 -7.20 -5.64 6.27
CA ALA A 47 -6.59 -6.90 6.63
C ALA A 47 -5.73 -6.87 7.90
N LEU A 48 -5.32 -5.68 8.37
CA LEU A 48 -4.63 -5.56 9.66
C LEU A 48 -5.55 -5.95 10.80
N ARG A 49 -5.08 -6.87 11.65
CA ARG A 49 -5.75 -7.24 12.90
C ARG A 49 -5.62 -6.12 13.93
N GLY A 50 -6.58 -6.06 14.86
CA GLY A 50 -6.64 -5.08 15.95
C GLY A 50 -7.35 -3.78 15.58
N GLU A 51 -7.62 -2.95 16.57
CA GLU A 51 -8.14 -1.60 16.38
C GLU A 51 -6.99 -0.65 16.02
N GLY A 52 -7.23 0.32 15.15
CA GLY A 52 -6.21 1.29 14.75
C GLY A 52 -6.38 1.79 13.32
N GLY A 53 -5.49 2.72 12.97
CA GLY A 53 -5.42 3.35 11.66
C GLY A 53 -4.11 3.08 10.95
N VAL A 54 -3.81 3.93 9.98
CA VAL A 54 -2.56 3.95 9.24
C VAL A 54 -2.04 5.38 9.17
N ARG A 55 -0.77 5.49 8.80
CA ARG A 55 -0.17 6.75 8.38
C ARG A 55 0.51 6.58 7.03
N LEU A 56 0.44 7.61 6.20
CA LEU A 56 1.15 7.69 4.95
C LEU A 56 2.25 8.72 5.08
N GLU A 57 3.47 8.30 4.76
CA GLU A 57 4.61 9.18 4.63
C GLU A 57 4.97 9.35 3.15
N VAL A 58 5.42 10.53 2.78
CA VAL A 58 5.74 10.90 1.40
C VAL A 58 7.12 11.53 1.30
N ASN A 59 7.81 11.27 0.19
CA ASN A 59 9.07 11.95 -0.14
C ASN A 59 9.35 11.94 -1.64
N ASN A 60 10.02 12.99 -2.12
CA ASN A 60 10.73 12.94 -3.39
C ASN A 60 12.14 12.35 -3.19
N LEU A 61 12.81 11.97 -4.28
CA LEU A 61 14.20 11.50 -4.24
C LEU A 61 15.11 12.53 -3.56
N GLY A 62 16.02 12.06 -2.71
CA GLY A 62 16.95 12.90 -1.96
C GLY A 62 16.32 13.76 -0.85
N ARG A 63 15.02 13.56 -0.53
CA ARG A 63 14.33 14.23 0.58
C ARG A 63 13.91 13.22 1.65
N PRO A 64 13.97 13.58 2.95
CA PRO A 64 13.50 12.71 4.00
C PRO A 64 11.97 12.49 3.93
N PRO A 65 11.46 11.31 4.32
CA PRO A 65 10.02 11.06 4.50
C PRO A 65 9.37 12.06 5.44
N LYS A 66 8.19 12.54 5.06
CA LYS A 66 7.33 13.39 5.89
C LYS A 66 5.97 12.76 6.07
N LEU A 67 5.42 12.85 7.28
CA LEU A 67 4.02 12.48 7.51
C LEU A 67 3.12 13.36 6.64
N TRP A 68 2.21 12.71 5.90
CA TRP A 68 1.27 13.39 5.02
C TRP A 68 -0.18 13.14 5.44
N VAL A 69 -0.53 11.87 5.67
CA VAL A 69 -1.87 11.48 6.12
C VAL A 69 -1.76 10.60 7.35
N GLN A 70 -2.66 10.76 8.30
CA GLN A 70 -2.94 9.79 9.35
C GLN A 70 -4.46 9.59 9.40
N GLY A 71 -4.94 8.35 9.33
CA GLY A 71 -6.37 8.08 9.19
C GLY A 71 -6.75 6.61 9.36
N GLY A 72 -7.98 6.29 8.98
CA GLY A 72 -8.52 4.93 9.05
C GLY A 72 -7.83 3.95 8.09
N LYS A 73 -8.10 2.65 8.29
CA LYS A 73 -7.49 1.57 7.50
C LYS A 73 -7.80 1.61 6.00
N ARG A 74 -8.87 2.30 5.59
CA ARG A 74 -9.21 2.50 4.18
C ARG A 74 -9.40 3.99 3.93
N GLY A 75 -8.96 4.47 2.78
CA GLY A 75 -9.17 5.85 2.38
C GLY A 75 -8.49 6.22 1.08
N SER A 76 -8.58 7.50 0.75
CA SER A 76 -7.91 8.10 -0.39
C SER A 76 -7.51 9.54 -0.08
N ALA A 77 -6.43 10.00 -0.68
CA ALA A 77 -5.96 11.38 -0.59
C ALA A 77 -5.34 11.81 -1.93
N GLU A 78 -5.38 13.11 -2.23
CA GLU A 78 -4.76 13.67 -3.43
C GLU A 78 -3.58 14.55 -3.02
N ALA A 79 -2.38 14.18 -3.46
CA ALA A 79 -1.18 14.97 -3.29
C ALA A 79 -1.17 16.06 -4.36
N GLY A 80 -0.97 17.31 -3.95
CA GLY A 80 -0.84 18.44 -4.86
C GLY A 80 0.30 18.29 -5.90
N LYS A 81 0.45 19.28 -6.78
CA LYS A 81 1.37 19.24 -7.93
C LYS A 81 2.85 19.39 -7.53
N TRP A 82 3.42 18.38 -6.89
CA TRP A 82 4.81 18.35 -6.42
C TRP A 82 5.44 16.94 -6.45
N ALA A 83 4.72 15.94 -6.98
CA ALA A 83 5.27 14.61 -7.21
C ALA A 83 6.17 14.63 -8.45
N HIS A 84 7.44 14.27 -8.25
CA HIS A 84 8.43 14.09 -9.30
C HIS A 84 8.74 12.60 -9.50
N ASP A 85 9.57 12.28 -10.50
CA ASP A 85 10.14 10.93 -10.62
C ASP A 85 10.75 10.46 -9.29
N GLY A 86 10.43 9.22 -8.91
CA GLY A 86 10.83 8.63 -7.65
C GLY A 86 10.07 9.18 -6.41
N TYR A 87 9.04 10.00 -6.60
CA TYR A 87 8.08 10.34 -5.55
C TYR A 87 7.54 9.05 -4.93
N THR A 88 7.70 8.90 -3.63
CA THR A 88 7.43 7.65 -2.93
C THR A 88 6.42 7.89 -1.82
N VAL A 89 5.40 7.03 -1.80
CA VAL A 89 4.38 6.95 -0.76
C VAL A 89 4.60 5.67 0.04
N THR A 90 4.68 5.81 1.36
CA THR A 90 4.91 4.71 2.29
C THR A 90 3.73 4.60 3.24
N LEU A 91 2.99 3.49 3.13
CA LEU A 91 1.91 3.16 4.04
C LEU A 91 2.47 2.42 5.25
N LYS A 92 2.17 2.92 6.46
CA LYS A 92 2.60 2.35 7.73
C LYS A 92 1.43 2.14 8.67
N ALA A 93 1.53 1.12 9.51
CA ALA A 93 0.71 1.04 10.71
C ALA A 93 1.13 2.15 11.70
N LEU A 94 0.27 2.45 12.69
CA LEU A 94 0.56 3.51 13.67
C LEU A 94 1.77 3.19 14.55
N ASP A 95 2.10 1.90 14.71
CA ASP A 95 3.32 1.40 15.37
C ASP A 95 4.62 1.67 14.57
N GLY A 96 4.51 2.22 13.35
CA GLY A 96 5.64 2.55 12.49
C GLY A 96 6.04 1.44 11.50
N ARG A 97 5.46 0.25 11.60
CA ARG A 97 5.73 -0.86 10.68
C ARG A 97 5.27 -0.53 9.26
N VAL A 98 6.16 -0.73 8.29
CA VAL A 98 5.85 -0.54 6.87
C VAL A 98 4.95 -1.66 6.38
N LEU A 99 3.87 -1.28 5.70
CA LEU A 99 2.87 -2.20 5.16
C LEU A 99 2.95 -2.29 3.64
N ALA A 100 3.16 -1.16 2.98
CA ALA A 100 3.31 -1.08 1.54
C ALA A 100 4.07 0.19 1.14
N ARG A 101 4.65 0.16 -0.06
CA ARG A 101 5.31 1.31 -0.69
C ARG A 101 4.96 1.36 -2.17
N ARG A 102 4.75 2.57 -2.69
CA ARG A 102 4.57 2.84 -4.12
C ARG A 102 5.41 4.04 -4.50
N THR A 103 5.95 4.01 -5.71
CA THR A 103 6.85 5.04 -6.22
C THR A 103 6.38 5.42 -7.62
N LEU A 104 6.18 6.72 -7.85
CA LEU A 104 5.91 7.27 -9.17
C LEU A 104 7.13 7.04 -10.05
N ALA A 105 6.93 6.36 -11.17
CA ALA A 105 7.94 6.26 -12.21
C ALA A 105 7.67 7.28 -13.32
N SER A 106 8.73 7.76 -13.95
CA SER A 106 8.62 8.53 -15.18
C SER A 106 9.25 7.82 -16.37
N GLU A 107 8.68 8.05 -17.55
CA GLU A 107 9.26 7.63 -18.83
C GLU A 107 9.84 8.83 -19.59
N PRO A 108 10.87 8.62 -20.43
CA PRO A 108 11.41 9.66 -21.28
C PRO A 108 10.35 10.26 -22.21
N CYS A 109 10.46 11.56 -22.48
CA CYS A 109 9.63 12.18 -23.50
C CYS A 109 10.16 11.81 -24.88
N ARG A 110 9.27 11.36 -25.76
CA ARG A 110 9.60 11.25 -27.18
C ARG A 110 9.80 12.66 -27.72
N ARG A 111 10.91 12.85 -28.42
CA ARG A 111 11.27 14.10 -29.07
C ARG A 111 10.41 14.32 -30.31
#